data_AF-A0A4T0AUQ4-F1
#
_entry.id   AF-A0A4T0AUQ4-F1
#
_cell.length_a   1.000
_cell.length_b   1.000
_cell.length_c   1.000
_cell.angle_alpha   90.00
_cell.angle_beta   90.00
_cell.angle_gamma   90.00
#
_symmetry.space_group_name_H-M   'P 1'
#
loop_
_entity.id
_entity.type
_entity.pdbx_description
1 polymer ?
#
loop_
_entity_poly.entity_id
_entity_poly.type
_entity_poly.pdbx_seq_one_letter_code
_entity_poly.pdbx_strand_id
1 'polypeptide(L)'
;MYVEGGVYTDIDVEAIRPVQRFIPERWNERDIDMVVGVEIDEPEWKDHPILGPKSQSFCQWTFMCKPQLRVMMDLVENIMDWLRDEATKQRVPIGEIKLDFDQVISGTGPSAFTKAILADMSRKTGRDITWNTFHGLDESKVVGNVLVLTVEAFAAGQGHSDSGTHDTKQALVKHHYHASQWPKSHPRYKHPIFGEIEECNWKPECVHRWDEDKAAFEALDPAEQKRRIDEKLAKDKIEEEEKRLEEERKHDADREQADKDRGAKAEQFEAFLKYSEELRNKQDHRD
;
A
#
# COMPACT_ATOMS: atom_id res chain seq x y z
N MET A 1 -8.70 -0.94 -17.97
CA MET A 1 -7.47 -1.61 -18.42
C MET A 1 -7.66 -2.54 -19.61
N TYR A 2 -8.40 -3.66 -19.55
CA TYR A 2 -8.57 -4.51 -20.76
C TYR A 2 -9.25 -3.77 -21.92
N VAL A 3 -10.37 -3.09 -21.69
CA VAL A 3 -11.14 -2.44 -22.78
C VAL A 3 -10.41 -1.23 -23.36
N GLU A 4 -9.95 -0.32 -22.51
CA GLU A 4 -9.45 1.00 -22.92
C GLU A 4 -7.92 1.12 -22.92
N GLY A 5 -7.21 0.21 -22.24
CA GLY A 5 -5.80 0.42 -21.92
C GLY A 5 -5.62 1.63 -21.01
N GLY A 6 -4.53 2.37 -21.24
CA GLY A 6 -4.22 3.62 -20.54
C GLY A 6 -3.35 3.40 -19.30
N VAL A 7 -3.47 4.32 -18.35
CA VAL A 7 -2.76 4.29 -17.07
C VAL A 7 -3.79 4.04 -15.97
N TYR A 8 -3.53 3.05 -15.13
CA TYR A 8 -4.21 2.89 -13.85
C TYR A 8 -3.31 3.43 -12.74
N THR A 9 -3.90 4.16 -11.81
CA THR A 9 -3.22 4.56 -10.57
C THR A 9 -4.22 4.68 -9.43
N ASP A 10 -3.81 4.32 -8.22
CA ASP A 10 -4.57 4.58 -7.00
C ASP A 10 -4.80 6.09 -6.80
N ILE A 11 -5.88 6.44 -6.11
CA ILE A 11 -6.32 7.84 -5.95
C ILE A 11 -5.37 8.67 -5.06
N ASP A 12 -4.63 8.01 -4.18
CA ASP A 12 -3.62 8.57 -3.29
C ASP A 12 -2.19 8.36 -3.81
N VAL A 13 -2.04 8.26 -5.13
CA VAL A 13 -0.74 8.30 -5.79
C VAL A 13 -0.48 9.69 -6.36
N GLU A 14 0.64 10.27 -5.94
CA GLU A 14 1.18 11.52 -6.45
C GLU A 14 2.13 11.25 -7.64
N ALA A 15 1.95 12.01 -8.71
CA ALA A 15 2.85 11.99 -9.85
C ALA A 15 4.08 12.88 -9.59
N ILE A 16 5.21 12.27 -9.20
CA ILE A 16 6.50 12.98 -9.09
C ILE A 16 7.01 13.38 -10.49
N ARG A 17 6.79 12.49 -11.46
CA ARG A 17 7.20 12.66 -12.86
C ARG A 17 6.01 12.43 -13.79
N PRO A 18 6.01 13.08 -14.97
CA PRO A 18 4.94 12.89 -15.94
C PRO A 18 5.01 11.48 -16.55
N VAL A 19 3.86 10.91 -16.93
CA VAL A 19 3.72 9.54 -17.47
C VAL A 19 4.64 9.25 -18.66
N GLN A 20 4.98 10.26 -19.46
CA GLN A 20 5.93 10.09 -20.58
C GLN A 20 7.32 9.61 -20.13
N ARG A 21 7.67 9.76 -18.86
CA ARG A 21 8.91 9.24 -18.27
C ARG A 21 8.84 7.78 -17.84
N PHE A 22 7.67 7.14 -17.88
CA PHE A 22 7.52 5.73 -17.51
C PHE A 22 8.22 4.80 -18.51
N ILE A 23 8.48 5.27 -19.73
CA ILE A 23 9.29 4.57 -20.73
C ILE A 23 10.60 5.37 -20.88
N PRO A 24 11.73 4.88 -20.35
CA PRO A 24 13.03 5.51 -20.55
C PRO A 24 13.38 5.63 -22.04
N GLU A 25 14.05 6.71 -22.43
CA GLU A 25 14.37 7.07 -23.83
C GLU A 25 15.14 5.99 -24.61
N ARG A 26 15.81 5.06 -23.92
CA ARG A 26 16.49 3.91 -24.53
C ARG A 26 15.54 2.87 -25.13
N TRP A 27 14.28 2.89 -24.74
CA TRP A 27 13.25 1.98 -25.22
C TRP A 27 12.33 2.69 -26.22
N ASN A 28 11.93 1.97 -27.26
CA ASN A 28 10.94 2.45 -28.21
C ASN A 28 9.54 2.12 -27.70
N GLU A 29 8.74 3.14 -27.40
CA GLU A 29 7.36 3.01 -26.90
C GLU A 29 6.49 2.09 -27.76
N ARG A 30 6.70 2.07 -29.09
CA ARG A 30 5.90 1.23 -30.00
C ARG A 30 6.05 -0.27 -29.71
N ASP A 31 7.20 -0.67 -29.19
CA ASP A 31 7.55 -2.06 -28.90
C ASP A 31 7.11 -2.49 -27.48
N ILE A 32 6.53 -1.58 -26.69
CA ILE A 32 6.07 -1.83 -25.33
C ILE A 32 4.55 -1.94 -25.31
N ASP A 33 4.05 -3.04 -24.76
CA ASP A 33 2.63 -3.28 -24.58
C ASP A 33 2.15 -2.90 -23.19
N MET A 34 3.00 -3.10 -22.18
CA MET A 34 2.67 -2.88 -20.78
C MET A 34 3.89 -2.38 -20.01
N VAL A 35 3.67 -1.48 -19.05
CA VAL A 35 4.69 -1.00 -18.12
C VAL A 35 4.23 -1.26 -16.70
N VAL A 36 5.06 -1.96 -15.94
CA VAL A 36 4.88 -2.25 -14.52
C VAL A 36 6.15 -1.90 -13.77
N GLY A 37 6.03 -1.59 -12.48
CA GLY A 37 7.17 -1.49 -11.58
C GLY A 37 7.25 -2.72 -10.68
N VAL A 38 8.44 -3.03 -10.19
CA VAL A 38 8.56 -3.91 -9.02
C VAL A 38 8.04 -3.15 -7.79
N GLU A 39 7.28 -3.82 -6.93
CA GLU A 39 6.82 -3.27 -5.65
C GLU A 39 7.59 -3.91 -4.50
N ILE A 40 7.58 -5.24 -4.42
CA ILE A 40 8.27 -6.01 -3.39
C ILE A 40 9.20 -7.01 -4.08
N ASP A 41 10.47 -6.97 -3.71
CA ASP A 41 11.51 -7.88 -4.18
C ASP A 41 12.27 -8.47 -2.99
N GLU A 42 11.63 -9.42 -2.33
CA GLU A 42 12.10 -10.04 -1.08
C GLU A 42 12.09 -11.57 -1.22
N PRO A 43 12.77 -12.14 -2.24
CA PRO A 43 12.57 -13.53 -2.65
C PRO A 43 13.04 -14.57 -1.62
N GLU A 44 13.83 -14.16 -0.63
CA GLU A 44 14.23 -14.99 0.51
C GLU A 44 13.02 -15.45 1.34
N TRP A 45 11.93 -14.68 1.36
CA TRP A 45 10.71 -14.98 2.11
C TRP A 45 9.66 -15.75 1.31
N LYS A 46 9.94 -16.15 0.06
CA LYS A 46 8.94 -16.76 -0.85
C LYS A 46 8.24 -18.00 -0.26
N ASP A 47 8.93 -18.74 0.59
CA ASP A 47 8.45 -19.98 1.21
C ASP A 47 7.87 -19.74 2.62
N HIS A 48 7.93 -18.50 3.12
CA HIS A 48 7.36 -18.13 4.41
C HIS A 48 5.82 -18.13 4.34
N PRO A 49 5.11 -18.71 5.34
CA PRO A 49 3.66 -18.89 5.26
C PRO A 49 2.85 -17.59 5.15
N ILE A 50 3.23 -16.52 5.86
CA ILE A 50 2.54 -15.22 5.86
C ILE A 50 3.11 -14.23 4.83
N LEU A 51 4.45 -14.13 4.75
CA LEU A 51 5.14 -13.19 3.88
C LEU A 51 5.30 -13.68 2.43
N GLY A 52 5.43 -14.99 2.22
CA GLY A 52 5.71 -15.58 0.91
C GLY A 52 4.77 -15.14 -0.21
N PRO A 53 3.43 -15.17 0.00
CA PRO A 53 2.47 -14.75 -1.02
C PRO A 53 2.69 -13.34 -1.58
N LYS A 54 3.29 -12.43 -0.79
CA LYS A 54 3.50 -11.01 -1.14
C LYS A 54 4.97 -10.62 -1.31
N SER A 55 5.90 -11.54 -1.09
CA SER A 55 7.36 -11.31 -1.15
C SER A 55 7.91 -10.97 -2.55
N GLN A 56 7.13 -11.22 -3.59
CA GLN A 56 7.52 -11.08 -4.99
C GLN A 56 6.34 -10.50 -5.76
N SER A 57 6.31 -9.17 -5.92
CA SER A 57 5.18 -8.51 -6.57
C SER A 57 5.56 -7.36 -7.49
N PHE A 58 4.91 -7.32 -8.64
CA PHE A 58 4.77 -6.10 -9.40
C PHE A 58 3.74 -5.18 -8.74
N CYS A 59 4.01 -3.89 -8.83
CA CYS A 59 3.13 -2.80 -8.42
C CYS A 59 1.82 -2.86 -9.21
N GLN A 60 0.73 -3.18 -8.52
CA GLN A 60 -0.63 -3.17 -9.07
C GLN A 60 -1.30 -1.80 -8.95
N TRP A 61 -0.93 -1.00 -7.95
CA TRP A 61 -1.54 0.30 -7.66
C TRP A 61 -1.11 1.39 -8.64
N THR A 62 -0.11 1.16 -9.50
CA THR A 62 0.20 1.98 -10.68
C THR A 62 0.77 1.11 -11.79
N PHE A 63 0.15 1.13 -12.97
CA PHE A 63 0.69 0.50 -14.18
C PHE A 63 0.03 1.08 -15.43
N MET A 64 0.60 0.82 -16.60
CA MET A 64 -0.05 1.20 -17.87
C MET A 64 0.03 0.09 -18.91
N CYS A 65 -0.96 0.03 -19.79
CA CYS A 65 -0.99 -0.96 -20.85
C CYS A 65 -1.78 -0.49 -22.08
N LYS A 66 -1.48 -1.09 -23.24
CA LYS A 66 -2.36 -1.00 -24.41
C LYS A 66 -3.72 -1.69 -24.13
N PRO A 67 -4.79 -1.32 -24.85
CA PRO A 67 -6.04 -2.05 -24.78
C PRO A 67 -5.90 -3.48 -25.32
N GLN A 68 -6.81 -4.35 -24.90
CA GLN A 68 -7.02 -5.71 -25.41
C GLN A 68 -5.83 -6.67 -25.26
N LEU A 69 -4.91 -6.39 -24.32
CA LEU A 69 -3.84 -7.34 -24.03
C LEU A 69 -4.40 -8.61 -23.39
N ARG A 70 -3.93 -9.76 -23.89
CA ARG A 70 -4.30 -11.09 -23.41
C ARG A 70 -4.10 -11.24 -21.90
N VAL A 71 -2.98 -10.75 -21.36
CA VAL A 71 -2.68 -10.78 -19.92
C VAL A 71 -3.78 -10.19 -19.05
N MET A 72 -4.43 -9.11 -19.51
CA MET A 72 -5.50 -8.47 -18.75
C MET A 72 -6.79 -9.30 -18.78
N MET A 73 -7.07 -10.00 -19.89
CA MET A 73 -8.21 -10.94 -19.94
C MET A 73 -7.91 -12.19 -19.11
N ASP A 74 -6.72 -12.76 -19.23
CA ASP A 74 -6.32 -13.93 -18.43
C ASP A 74 -6.42 -13.62 -16.93
N LEU A 75 -6.01 -12.43 -16.50
CA LEU A 75 -6.16 -12.01 -15.10
C LEU A 75 -7.63 -11.99 -14.67
N VAL A 76 -8.53 -11.44 -15.49
CA VAL A 76 -9.97 -11.42 -15.20
C VAL A 76 -10.52 -12.85 -15.13
N GLU A 77 -10.19 -13.71 -16.10
CA GLU A 77 -10.64 -15.10 -16.12
C GLU A 77 -10.12 -15.89 -14.90
N ASN A 78 -8.84 -15.73 -14.55
CA ASN A 78 -8.23 -16.35 -13.37
C ASN A 78 -8.94 -15.90 -12.08
N ILE A 79 -9.27 -14.61 -11.96
CA ILE A 79 -10.02 -14.08 -10.81
C ILE A 79 -11.43 -14.70 -10.74
N MET A 80 -12.11 -14.81 -11.88
CA MET A 80 -13.46 -15.38 -11.96
C MET A 80 -13.47 -16.87 -11.58
N ASP A 81 -12.47 -17.63 -12.02
CA ASP A 81 -12.30 -19.04 -11.64
C ASP A 81 -11.95 -19.17 -10.16
N TRP A 82 -11.04 -18.34 -9.66
CA TRP A 82 -10.68 -18.30 -8.24
C TRP A 82 -11.89 -17.99 -7.34
N LEU A 83 -12.75 -17.03 -7.72
CA LEU A 83 -13.99 -16.74 -6.98
C LEU A 83 -14.96 -17.94 -6.95
N ARG A 84 -15.07 -18.70 -8.05
CA ARG A 84 -15.90 -19.91 -8.10
C ARG A 84 -15.34 -21.02 -7.23
N ASP A 85 -14.02 -21.19 -7.23
CA ASP A 85 -13.35 -22.16 -6.37
C ASP A 85 -13.52 -21.80 -4.90
N GLU A 86 -13.41 -20.53 -4.55
CA GLU A 86 -13.56 -20.06 -3.17
C GLU A 86 -15.01 -20.20 -2.67
N ALA A 87 -16.00 -19.83 -3.50
CA ALA A 87 -17.41 -20.12 -3.25
C ALA A 87 -17.65 -21.62 -2.99
N THR A 88 -17.03 -22.49 -3.79
CA THR A 88 -17.17 -23.94 -3.67
C THR A 88 -16.56 -24.46 -2.36
N LYS A 89 -15.37 -23.99 -1.99
CA LYS A 89 -14.71 -24.37 -0.72
C LYS A 89 -15.52 -23.95 0.49
N GLN A 90 -16.06 -22.73 0.47
CA GLN A 90 -16.87 -22.19 1.56
C GLN A 90 -18.32 -22.69 1.53
N ARG A 91 -18.74 -23.35 0.44
CA ARG A 91 -20.11 -23.86 0.21
C ARG A 91 -21.17 -22.75 0.27
N VAL A 92 -20.85 -21.60 -0.29
CA VAL A 92 -21.73 -20.42 -0.36
C VAL A 92 -21.79 -19.88 -1.79
N PRO A 93 -22.84 -19.12 -2.16
CA PRO A 93 -22.84 -18.35 -3.40
C PRO A 93 -21.68 -17.34 -3.44
N ILE A 94 -21.25 -16.93 -4.64
CA ILE A 94 -20.14 -15.97 -4.81
C ILE A 94 -20.35 -14.67 -4.01
N GLY A 95 -21.59 -14.17 -3.93
CA GLY A 95 -21.90 -12.94 -3.20
C GLY A 95 -21.77 -13.04 -1.67
N GLU A 96 -21.57 -14.25 -1.13
CA GLU A 96 -21.49 -14.51 0.31
C GLU A 96 -20.09 -14.96 0.76
N ILE A 97 -19.12 -15.01 -0.16
CA ILE A 97 -17.74 -15.37 0.15
C ILE A 97 -17.18 -14.43 1.23
N LYS A 98 -16.49 -15.03 2.22
CA LYS A 98 -15.69 -14.31 3.20
C LYS A 98 -14.22 -14.54 2.90
N LEU A 99 -13.52 -13.47 2.53
CA LEU A 99 -12.10 -13.53 2.25
C LEU A 99 -11.32 -13.08 3.46
N ASP A 100 -10.19 -13.72 3.76
CA ASP A 100 -9.18 -13.13 4.64
C ASP A 100 -8.24 -12.19 3.84
N PHE A 101 -7.29 -11.55 4.54
CA PHE A 101 -6.34 -10.62 3.93
C PHE A 101 -5.51 -11.29 2.83
N ASP A 102 -4.98 -12.49 3.10
CA ASP A 102 -4.08 -13.18 2.18
C ASP A 102 -4.83 -13.70 0.95
N GLN A 103 -6.10 -14.08 1.09
CA GLN A 103 -6.99 -14.43 -0.02
C GLN A 103 -7.26 -13.23 -0.92
N VAL A 104 -7.48 -12.03 -0.37
CA VAL A 104 -7.61 -10.81 -1.19
C VAL A 104 -6.33 -10.55 -1.98
N ILE A 105 -5.17 -10.59 -1.32
CA ILE A 105 -3.87 -10.35 -1.98
C ILE A 105 -3.56 -11.40 -3.05
N SER A 106 -3.80 -12.68 -2.75
CA SER A 106 -3.47 -13.80 -3.63
C SER A 106 -4.47 -14.04 -4.75
N GLY A 107 -5.73 -13.64 -4.56
CA GLY A 107 -6.83 -13.84 -5.50
C GLY A 107 -7.03 -12.68 -6.46
N THR A 108 -7.02 -11.43 -5.97
CA THR A 108 -7.32 -10.22 -6.77
C THR A 108 -6.28 -9.12 -6.64
N GLY A 109 -5.37 -9.26 -5.70
CA GLY A 109 -4.30 -8.32 -5.42
C GLY A 109 -3.00 -8.61 -6.17
N PRO A 110 -1.89 -8.01 -5.69
CA PRO A 110 -0.64 -7.93 -6.45
C PRO A 110 -0.04 -9.30 -6.80
N SER A 111 -0.29 -10.34 -5.99
CA SER A 111 0.22 -11.68 -6.29
C SER A 111 -0.51 -12.33 -7.48
N ALA A 112 -1.82 -12.13 -7.61
CA ALA A 112 -2.58 -12.61 -8.77
C ALA A 112 -2.14 -11.89 -10.03
N PHE A 113 -2.01 -10.57 -9.94
CA PHE A 113 -1.52 -9.69 -11.01
C PHE A 113 -0.12 -10.12 -11.49
N THR A 114 0.80 -10.33 -10.56
CA THR A 114 2.18 -10.74 -10.84
C THR A 114 2.23 -12.11 -11.53
N LYS A 115 1.50 -13.11 -11.02
CA LYS A 115 1.42 -14.45 -11.64
C LYS A 115 0.90 -14.38 -13.07
N ALA A 116 -0.13 -13.58 -13.34
CA ALA A 116 -0.68 -13.42 -14.68
C ALA A 116 0.34 -12.84 -15.66
N ILE A 117 1.09 -11.81 -15.24
CA ILE A 117 2.12 -11.16 -16.06
C ILE A 117 3.29 -12.09 -16.35
N LEU A 118 3.82 -12.78 -15.33
CA LEU A 118 4.90 -13.75 -15.51
C LEU A 118 4.47 -14.87 -16.47
N ALA A 119 3.26 -15.39 -16.32
CA ALA A 119 2.71 -16.39 -17.24
C ALA A 119 2.59 -15.86 -18.68
N ASP A 120 2.20 -14.59 -18.87
CA ASP A 120 2.14 -13.97 -20.21
C ASP A 120 3.52 -13.80 -20.84
N MET A 121 4.50 -13.34 -20.06
CA MET A 121 5.89 -13.24 -20.50
C MET A 121 6.43 -14.62 -20.90
N SER A 122 6.15 -15.66 -20.11
CA SER A 122 6.58 -17.03 -20.40
C SER A 122 6.00 -17.51 -21.73
N ARG A 123 4.69 -17.33 -21.94
CA ARG A 123 4.04 -17.70 -23.20
C ARG A 123 4.59 -16.94 -24.40
N LYS A 124 4.74 -15.61 -24.29
CA LYS A 124 5.23 -14.77 -25.40
C LYS A 124 6.67 -15.08 -25.78
N THR A 125 7.51 -15.42 -24.80
CA THR A 125 8.94 -15.66 -25.03
C THR A 125 9.28 -17.13 -25.28
N GLY A 126 8.35 -18.07 -25.02
CA GLY A 126 8.60 -19.50 -25.11
C GLY A 126 9.59 -20.03 -24.06
N ARG A 127 9.82 -19.28 -22.98
CA ARG A 127 10.75 -19.61 -21.88
C ARG A 127 10.02 -19.55 -20.56
N ASP A 128 10.52 -20.25 -19.55
CA ASP A 128 10.00 -20.10 -18.19
C ASP A 128 10.55 -18.81 -17.55
N ILE A 129 9.71 -17.79 -17.49
CA ILE A 129 9.99 -16.50 -16.85
C ILE A 129 9.47 -16.55 -15.42
N THR A 130 10.41 -16.53 -14.48
CA THR A 130 10.14 -16.50 -13.03
C THR A 130 10.62 -15.18 -12.42
N TRP A 131 10.27 -14.94 -11.16
CA TRP A 131 10.66 -13.73 -10.43
C TRP A 131 12.17 -13.47 -10.41
N ASN A 132 13.01 -14.51 -10.42
CA ASN A 132 14.47 -14.40 -10.53
C ASN A 132 14.93 -13.54 -11.71
N THR A 133 14.10 -13.37 -12.74
CA THR A 133 14.37 -12.49 -13.89
C THR A 133 14.40 -11.01 -13.51
N PHE A 134 13.69 -10.63 -12.44
CA PHE A 134 13.42 -9.26 -11.99
C PHE A 134 13.92 -8.98 -10.58
N HIS A 135 14.62 -9.94 -9.95
CA HIS A 135 15.27 -9.73 -8.68
C HIS A 135 16.51 -8.83 -8.83
N GLY A 136 16.66 -7.84 -7.96
CA GLY A 136 17.83 -6.95 -7.91
C GLY A 136 18.01 -6.09 -9.15
N LEU A 137 16.91 -5.53 -9.69
CA LEU A 137 16.98 -4.67 -10.88
C LEU A 137 17.57 -3.30 -10.56
N ASP A 138 18.80 -3.06 -11.03
CA ASP A 138 19.41 -1.72 -11.06
C ASP A 138 18.82 -0.84 -12.17
N GLU A 139 18.25 -1.46 -13.22
CA GLU A 139 17.73 -0.76 -14.39
C GLU A 139 16.49 -1.46 -14.99
N SER A 140 15.70 -0.72 -15.77
CA SER A 140 14.47 -1.27 -16.36
C SER A 140 14.74 -2.36 -17.40
N LYS A 141 13.88 -3.38 -17.45
CA LYS A 141 14.06 -4.56 -18.30
C LYS A 141 12.82 -4.85 -19.13
N VAL A 142 12.99 -5.22 -20.40
CA VAL A 142 11.88 -5.63 -21.27
C VAL A 142 11.87 -7.14 -21.43
N VAL A 143 10.73 -7.77 -21.16
CA VAL A 143 10.49 -9.21 -21.39
C VAL A 143 9.09 -9.38 -21.99
N GLY A 144 8.97 -10.00 -23.17
CA GLY A 144 7.66 -10.24 -23.80
C GLY A 144 6.84 -8.96 -24.05
N ASN A 145 7.50 -7.89 -24.48
CA ASN A 145 6.91 -6.55 -24.68
C ASN A 145 6.39 -5.88 -23.39
N VAL A 146 6.70 -6.44 -22.21
CA VAL A 146 6.43 -5.80 -20.92
C VAL A 146 7.71 -5.14 -20.42
N LEU A 147 7.66 -3.83 -20.20
CA LEU A 147 8.72 -3.06 -19.55
C LEU A 147 8.52 -3.12 -18.04
N VAL A 148 9.49 -3.72 -17.34
CA VAL A 148 9.54 -3.77 -15.88
C VAL A 148 10.51 -2.70 -15.39
N LEU A 149 10.00 -1.78 -14.59
CA LEU A 149 10.77 -0.73 -13.92
C LEU A 149 11.30 -1.22 -12.57
N THR A 150 12.34 -0.56 -12.08
CA THR A 150 12.96 -0.85 -10.78
C THR A 150 11.96 -0.58 -9.64
N VAL A 151 12.26 -1.09 -8.44
CA VAL A 151 11.47 -0.83 -7.23
C VAL A 151 11.35 0.67 -7.00
N GLU A 152 12.48 1.38 -7.04
CA GLU A 152 12.56 2.83 -6.84
C GLU A 152 11.68 3.62 -7.82
N ALA A 153 11.36 3.10 -9.01
CA ALA A 153 10.57 3.84 -9.98
C ALA A 153 9.12 4.05 -9.52
N PHE A 154 8.48 2.98 -9.02
CA PHE A 154 7.10 3.05 -8.53
C PHE A 154 7.03 3.00 -7.02
N ALA A 155 7.64 2.02 -6.37
CA ALA A 155 7.59 1.83 -4.92
C ALA A 155 8.74 2.55 -4.19
N ALA A 156 9.03 3.81 -4.51
CA ALA A 156 10.06 4.56 -3.82
C ALA A 156 9.77 4.72 -2.32
N GLY A 157 10.82 4.69 -1.48
CA GLY A 157 10.71 5.06 -0.06
C GLY A 157 9.90 4.12 0.84
N GLN A 158 9.69 2.87 0.44
CA GLN A 158 9.01 1.85 1.27
C GLN A 158 9.90 1.31 2.41
N GLY A 159 11.21 1.50 2.33
CA GLY A 159 12.15 1.02 3.34
C GLY A 159 12.45 -0.48 3.26
N HIS A 160 12.11 -1.12 2.15
CA HIS A 160 12.48 -2.50 1.77
C HIS A 160 12.90 -2.54 0.28
N SER A 161 13.38 -3.70 -0.19
CA SER A 161 13.67 -3.99 -1.60
C SER A 161 14.52 -2.92 -2.32
N ASP A 162 15.46 -2.30 -1.60
CA ASP A 162 16.28 -1.19 -2.09
C ASP A 162 15.48 -0.06 -2.77
N SER A 163 14.28 0.22 -2.26
CA SER A 163 13.33 1.23 -2.77
C SER A 163 13.82 2.68 -2.78
N GLY A 164 15.04 2.97 -2.31
CA GLY A 164 15.60 4.31 -2.33
C GLY A 164 14.71 5.35 -1.64
N THR A 165 14.61 6.55 -2.25
CA THR A 165 13.80 7.66 -1.72
C THR A 165 13.06 8.36 -2.85
N HIS A 166 12.07 9.18 -2.51
CA HIS A 166 11.29 9.95 -3.49
C HIS A 166 12.08 11.10 -4.14
N ASP A 167 13.25 11.47 -3.60
CA ASP A 167 14.04 12.63 -4.06
C ASP A 167 14.96 12.31 -5.25
N THR A 168 14.96 11.06 -5.72
CA THR A 168 15.84 10.62 -6.80
C THR A 168 15.23 10.90 -8.18
N LYS A 169 16.05 10.74 -9.23
CA LYS A 169 15.56 10.90 -10.62
C LYS A 169 14.79 9.67 -11.09
N GLN A 170 15.01 8.54 -10.43
CA GLN A 170 14.39 7.26 -10.72
C GLN A 170 12.94 7.22 -10.22
N ALA A 171 12.64 7.83 -9.07
CA ALA A 171 11.29 7.91 -8.53
C ALA A 171 10.32 8.63 -9.51
N LEU A 172 9.27 7.92 -9.94
CA LEU A 172 8.27 8.43 -10.90
C LEU A 172 6.96 8.78 -10.21
N VAL A 173 6.60 8.07 -9.15
CA VAL A 173 5.37 8.26 -8.38
C VAL A 173 5.64 8.12 -6.88
N LYS A 174 4.70 8.59 -6.06
CA LYS A 174 4.68 8.44 -4.62
C LYS A 174 3.30 7.98 -4.18
N HIS A 175 3.23 6.81 -3.54
CA HIS A 175 1.98 6.32 -2.94
C HIS A 175 1.90 6.78 -1.48
N HIS A 176 0.75 7.33 -1.08
CA HIS A 176 0.55 7.89 0.26
C HIS A 176 -0.15 6.92 1.25
N TYR A 177 -0.60 5.76 0.79
CA TYR A 177 -1.14 4.63 1.57
C TYR A 177 -2.25 4.98 2.58
N HIS A 178 -3.08 5.98 2.29
CA HIS A 178 -4.07 6.49 3.24
C HIS A 178 -5.51 6.47 2.74
N ALA A 179 -5.75 6.34 1.43
CA ALA A 179 -7.11 6.40 0.88
C ALA A 179 -7.89 5.11 1.12
N SER A 180 -7.21 3.96 1.13
CA SER A 180 -7.85 2.67 1.20
C SER A 180 -8.02 2.16 2.63
N GLN A 181 -9.23 1.67 2.95
CA GLN A 181 -9.57 1.12 4.27
C GLN A 181 -9.94 -0.36 4.22
N TRP A 182 -9.79 -1.05 3.08
CA TRP A 182 -10.13 -2.47 2.97
C TRP A 182 -9.39 -3.38 3.97
N PRO A 183 -8.14 -3.10 4.42
CA PRO A 183 -7.50 -3.92 5.45
C PRO A 183 -8.23 -3.88 6.80
N LYS A 184 -9.09 -2.88 7.04
CA LYS A 184 -9.96 -2.89 8.24
C LYS A 184 -11.07 -3.94 8.12
N SER A 185 -11.55 -4.21 6.90
CA SER A 185 -12.57 -5.23 6.62
C SER A 185 -11.98 -6.63 6.49
N HIS A 186 -10.70 -6.71 6.10
CA HIS A 186 -9.94 -7.95 5.96
C HIS A 186 -8.62 -7.77 6.71
N PRO A 187 -8.60 -7.92 8.04
CA PRO A 187 -7.41 -7.67 8.85
C PRO A 187 -6.31 -8.67 8.52
N ARG A 188 -5.06 -8.20 8.61
CA ARG A 188 -3.89 -9.08 8.55
C ARG A 188 -3.92 -10.08 9.70
N TYR A 189 -3.18 -11.17 9.53
CA TYR A 189 -2.92 -12.06 10.64
C TYR A 189 -2.18 -11.30 11.76
N LYS A 190 -2.78 -11.28 12.95
CA LYS A 190 -2.20 -10.63 14.13
C LYS A 190 -2.05 -11.66 15.24
N HIS A 191 -0.81 -11.98 15.60
CA HIS A 191 -0.55 -12.85 16.75
C HIS A 191 -0.97 -12.10 18.03
N PRO A 192 -1.70 -12.74 18.97
CA PRO A 192 -2.24 -12.06 20.15
C PRO A 192 -1.18 -11.46 21.08
N ILE A 193 0.05 -11.97 21.02
CA ILE A 193 1.18 -11.45 21.82
C ILE A 193 2.13 -10.56 21.01
N PHE A 194 2.39 -10.93 19.75
CA PHE A 194 3.52 -10.41 18.97
C PHE A 194 3.09 -9.48 17.83
N GLY A 195 1.78 -9.28 17.63
CA GLY A 195 1.26 -8.38 16.60
C GLY A 195 1.36 -8.95 15.19
N GLU A 196 1.37 -8.04 14.21
CA GLU A 196 1.49 -8.34 12.78
C GLU A 196 2.96 -8.47 12.40
N ILE A 197 3.34 -9.53 11.67
CA ILE A 197 4.73 -9.73 11.23
C ILE A 197 5.20 -8.66 10.24
N GLU A 198 4.25 -8.04 9.53
CA GLU A 198 4.48 -7.00 8.54
C GLU A 198 5.08 -5.73 9.16
N GLU A 199 4.94 -5.52 10.47
CA GLU A 199 5.61 -4.42 11.18
C GLU A 199 7.15 -4.54 11.10
N CYS A 200 7.67 -5.74 10.86
CA CYS A 200 9.11 -5.95 10.63
C CYS A 200 9.62 -5.32 9.33
N ASN A 201 8.74 -5.00 8.38
CA ASN A 201 9.06 -4.46 7.06
C ASN A 201 10.23 -5.21 6.40
N TRP A 202 10.09 -6.54 6.30
CA TRP A 202 11.04 -7.45 5.63
C TRP A 202 12.43 -7.58 6.27
N LYS A 203 12.69 -6.95 7.43
CA LYS A 203 13.99 -7.06 8.10
C LYS A 203 14.24 -8.47 8.64
N PRO A 204 15.28 -9.18 8.19
CA PRO A 204 15.46 -10.60 8.53
C PRO A 204 15.54 -10.89 10.03
N GLU A 205 16.30 -10.09 10.77
CA GLU A 205 16.44 -10.26 12.22
C GLU A 205 15.10 -10.09 12.97
N CYS A 206 14.21 -9.23 12.47
CA CYS A 206 12.90 -9.03 13.08
C CYS A 206 11.96 -10.20 12.74
N VAL A 207 11.93 -10.62 11.47
CA VAL A 207 11.07 -11.71 10.99
C VAL A 207 11.45 -13.03 11.65
N HIS A 208 12.74 -13.38 11.67
CA HIS A 208 13.21 -14.61 12.33
C HIS A 208 12.88 -14.62 13.82
N ARG A 209 13.09 -13.49 14.50
CA ARG A 209 12.74 -13.38 15.92
C ARG A 209 11.24 -13.56 16.15
N TRP A 210 10.41 -12.98 15.30
CA TRP A 210 8.95 -13.15 15.39
C TRP A 210 8.56 -14.61 15.21
N ASP A 211 9.16 -15.32 14.26
CA ASP A 211 8.92 -16.75 14.02
C ASP A 211 9.37 -17.62 15.20
N GLU A 212 10.56 -17.36 15.74
CA GLU A 212 11.09 -18.06 16.92
C GLU A 212 10.20 -17.84 18.15
N ASP A 213 9.81 -16.58 18.42
CA ASP A 213 8.96 -16.21 19.54
C ASP A 213 7.57 -16.84 19.40
N LYS A 214 6.99 -16.86 18.19
CA LYS A 214 5.73 -17.56 17.87
C LYS A 214 5.86 -19.06 18.11
N ALA A 215 6.89 -19.71 17.58
CA ALA A 215 7.10 -21.14 17.74
C ALA A 215 7.31 -21.53 19.20
N ALA A 216 8.08 -20.73 19.95
CA ALA A 216 8.29 -20.91 21.38
C ALA A 216 6.98 -20.76 22.17
N PHE A 217 6.13 -19.80 21.80
CA PHE A 217 4.81 -19.62 22.40
C PHE A 217 3.88 -20.81 22.10
N GLU A 218 3.83 -21.28 20.86
CA GLU A 218 3.02 -22.42 20.42
C GLU A 218 3.45 -23.74 21.09
N ALA A 219 4.71 -23.84 21.54
CA ALA A 219 5.24 -24.99 22.28
C ALA A 219 4.86 -25.00 23.78
N LEU A 220 4.29 -23.91 24.33
CA LEU A 220 3.85 -23.84 25.73
C LEU A 220 2.58 -24.66 25.96
N ASP A 221 2.33 -25.04 27.22
CA ASP A 221 1.06 -25.66 27.61
C ASP A 221 -0.13 -24.73 27.30
N PRO A 222 -1.28 -25.24 26.84
CA PRO A 222 -2.44 -24.40 26.50
C PRO A 222 -2.95 -23.50 27.64
N ALA A 223 -2.80 -23.95 28.89
CA ALA A 223 -3.14 -23.14 30.06
C ALA A 223 -2.22 -21.93 30.23
N GLU A 224 -0.93 -22.10 29.95
CA GLU A 224 0.07 -21.03 30.00
C GLU A 224 -0.08 -20.07 28.82
N GLN A 225 -0.34 -20.60 27.62
CA GLN A 225 -0.67 -19.78 26.45
C GLN A 225 -1.86 -18.85 26.76
N LYS A 226 -2.94 -19.43 27.29
CA LYS A 226 -4.14 -18.65 27.67
C LYS A 226 -3.81 -17.59 28.71
N ARG A 227 -3.06 -17.95 29.77
CA ARG A 227 -2.67 -16.99 30.82
C ARG A 227 -1.94 -15.78 30.24
N ARG A 228 -0.95 -16.02 29.36
CA ARG A 228 -0.18 -14.94 28.72
C ARG A 228 -1.04 -14.08 27.78
N ILE A 229 -1.95 -14.70 27.03
CA ILE A 229 -2.90 -13.97 26.18
C ILE A 229 -3.82 -13.09 27.03
N ASP A 230 -4.40 -13.63 28.10
CA ASP A 230 -5.30 -12.89 28.99
C ASP A 230 -4.57 -11.71 29.65
N GLU A 231 -3.31 -11.90 30.09
CA GLU A 231 -2.46 -10.83 30.64
C GLU A 231 -2.16 -9.75 29.59
N LYS A 232 -1.81 -10.14 28.37
CA LYS A 232 -1.54 -9.21 27.27
C LYS A 232 -2.79 -8.41 26.88
N LEU A 233 -3.93 -9.08 26.73
CA LEU A 233 -5.21 -8.43 26.41
C LEU A 233 -5.64 -7.44 27.50
N ALA A 234 -5.44 -7.80 28.77
CA ALA A 234 -5.72 -6.89 29.88
C ALA A 234 -4.82 -5.65 29.82
N LYS A 235 -3.53 -5.83 29.53
CA LYS A 235 -2.58 -4.72 29.37
C LYS A 235 -2.92 -3.84 28.17
N ASP A 236 -3.17 -4.43 27.02
CA ASP A 236 -3.50 -3.71 25.79
C ASP A 236 -4.79 -2.90 25.95
N LYS A 237 -5.79 -3.43 26.66
CA LYS A 237 -7.02 -2.70 26.97
C LYS A 237 -6.77 -1.47 27.85
N ILE A 238 -5.87 -1.56 28.82
CA ILE A 238 -5.46 -0.42 29.64
C ILE A 238 -4.73 0.62 28.78
N GLU A 239 -3.77 0.19 27.96
CA GLU A 239 -3.02 1.08 27.05
C GLU A 239 -3.93 1.77 26.02
N GLU A 240 -4.91 1.06 25.45
CA GLU A 240 -5.90 1.64 24.53
C GLU A 240 -6.80 2.67 25.21
N GLU A 241 -7.21 2.41 26.46
CA GLU A 241 -7.99 3.37 27.25
C GLU A 241 -7.18 4.61 27.61
N GLU A 242 -5.92 4.45 28.00
CA GLU A 242 -5.00 5.56 28.24
C GLU A 242 -4.78 6.41 26.97
N LYS A 243 -4.54 5.77 25.82
CA LYS A 243 -4.42 6.46 24.52
C LYS A 243 -5.68 7.21 24.13
N ARG A 244 -6.86 6.59 24.30
CA ARG A 244 -8.15 7.23 24.00
C ARG A 244 -8.34 8.50 24.84
N LEU A 245 -8.03 8.42 26.14
CA LEU A 245 -8.11 9.57 27.04
C LEU A 245 -7.09 10.66 26.66
N GLU A 246 -5.89 10.30 26.21
CA GLU A 246 -4.89 11.25 25.73
C GLU A 246 -5.32 11.95 24.44
N GLU A 247 -5.88 11.20 23.48
CA GLU A 247 -6.42 11.74 22.23
C GLU A 247 -7.61 12.67 22.47
N GLU A 248 -8.53 12.31 23.37
CA GLU A 248 -9.65 13.16 23.79
C GLU A 248 -9.14 14.47 24.40
N ARG A 249 -8.15 14.40 25.31
CA ARG A 249 -7.53 15.59 25.92
C ARG A 249 -6.84 16.47 24.88
N LYS A 250 -6.16 15.88 23.91
CA LYS A 250 -5.50 16.62 22.83
C LYS A 250 -6.51 17.30 21.92
N HIS A 251 -7.58 16.59 21.55
CA HIS A 251 -8.66 17.14 20.74
C HIS A 251 -9.37 18.32 21.45
N ASP A 252 -9.63 18.18 22.75
CA ASP A 252 -10.22 19.27 23.54
C ASP A 252 -9.29 20.48 23.64
N ALA A 253 -7.99 20.26 23.83
CA ALA A 253 -6.99 21.33 23.84
C ALA A 253 -6.88 22.04 22.48
N ASP A 254 -6.88 21.28 21.38
CA ASP A 254 -6.85 21.83 20.01
C ASP A 254 -8.10 22.66 19.72
N ARG A 255 -9.27 22.21 20.20
CA ARG A 255 -10.54 22.94 20.09
C ARG A 255 -10.52 24.25 20.88
N GLU A 256 -10.06 24.21 22.13
CA GLU A 256 -9.91 25.43 22.94
C GLU A 256 -8.95 26.43 22.32
N GLN A 257 -7.85 25.96 21.72
CA GLN A 257 -6.90 26.82 21.04
C GLN A 257 -7.51 27.44 19.78
N ALA A 258 -8.26 26.66 18.98
CA ALA A 258 -8.95 27.16 17.80
C ALA A 258 -10.00 28.23 18.14
N ASP A 259 -10.73 28.04 19.25
CA ASP A 259 -11.71 29.03 19.72
C ASP A 259 -11.03 30.34 20.19
N LYS A 260 -9.89 30.24 20.90
CA LYS A 260 -9.07 31.42 21.26
C LYS A 260 -8.54 32.16 20.04
N ASP A 261 -8.01 31.44 19.06
CA ASP A 261 -7.50 32.02 17.82
C ASP A 261 -8.60 32.72 17.02
N ARG A 262 -9.81 32.15 17.01
CA ARG A 262 -10.99 32.75 16.38
C ARG A 262 -11.43 34.02 17.10
N GLY A 263 -11.45 34.02 18.42
CA GLY A 263 -11.72 35.19 19.25
C GLY A 263 -10.72 36.32 18.99
N ALA A 264 -9.42 36.03 19.00
CA ALA A 264 -8.37 37.01 18.73
C ALA A 264 -8.48 37.61 17.32
N LYS A 265 -8.80 36.80 16.30
CA LYS A 265 -9.06 37.30 14.94
C LYS A 265 -10.27 38.21 14.87
N ALA A 266 -11.34 37.91 15.60
CA ALA A 266 -12.53 38.75 15.65
C ALA A 266 -12.24 40.11 16.30
N GLU A 267 -11.51 40.13 17.42
CA GLU A 267 -11.08 41.37 18.08
C GLU A 267 -10.18 42.23 17.19
N GLN A 268 -9.21 41.62 16.49
CA GLN A 268 -8.37 42.32 15.53
C GLN A 268 -9.19 42.92 14.37
N PHE A 269 -10.19 42.20 13.89
CA PHE A 269 -11.08 42.68 12.84
C PHE A 269 -11.96 43.85 13.31
N GLU A 270 -12.51 43.79 14.51
CA GLU A 270 -13.25 44.91 15.11
C GLU A 270 -12.38 46.14 15.33
N ALA A 271 -11.14 45.96 15.82
CA ALA A 271 -10.19 47.05 15.98
C ALA A 271 -9.84 47.70 14.62
N PHE A 272 -9.69 46.90 13.58
CA PHE A 272 -9.47 47.38 12.21
C PHE A 272 -10.65 48.22 11.69
N LEU A 273 -11.89 47.78 11.96
CA LEU A 273 -13.10 48.53 11.57
C LEU A 273 -13.17 49.88 12.29
N LYS A 274 -12.98 49.91 13.61
CA LYS A 274 -12.96 51.15 14.40
C LYS A 274 -11.90 52.13 13.90
N TYR A 275 -10.68 51.65 13.67
CA TYR A 275 -9.61 52.48 13.11
C TYR A 275 -9.97 53.06 11.72
N SER A 276 -10.60 52.25 10.86
CA SER A 276 -11.03 52.67 9.53
C SER A 276 -12.17 53.71 9.56
N GLU A 277 -13.04 53.67 10.57
CA GLU A 277 -14.07 54.69 10.82
C GLU A 277 -13.45 55.98 11.36
N GLU A 278 -12.51 55.89 12.31
CA GLU A 278 -11.79 57.06 12.83
C GLU A 278 -11.00 57.81 11.75
N LEU A 279 -10.40 57.09 10.80
CA LEU A 279 -9.72 57.69 9.66
C LEU A 279 -10.68 58.44 8.74
N ARG A 280 -11.87 57.89 8.47
CA ARG A 280 -12.93 58.56 7.71
C ARG A 280 -13.40 59.84 8.40
N ASN A 281 -13.70 59.77 9.70
CA ASN A 281 -14.15 60.93 10.46
C ASN A 281 -13.08 62.03 10.56
N LYS A 282 -11.79 61.68 10.54
CA LYS A 282 -10.68 62.67 10.51
C LYS A 282 -10.50 63.32 9.13
N GLN A 283 -10.94 62.70 8.05
CA GLN A 283 -10.93 63.29 6.71
C GLN A 283 -12.08 64.30 6.54
N ASP A 284 -13.24 64.03 7.13
CA ASP A 284 -14.43 64.91 7.05
C ASP A 284 -14.35 66.18 7.94
N HIS A 285 -13.34 66.30 8.80
CA HIS A 285 -13.10 67.48 9.66
C HIS A 285 -11.90 68.33 9.24
N ARG A 286 -11.43 68.16 7.99
CA ARG A 286 -10.29 68.90 7.41
C ARG A 286 -10.68 69.93 6.35
N ASP A 287 -11.98 70.16 6.15
CA ASP A 287 -12.55 71.27 5.38
C ASP A 287 -13.14 72.34 6.31
#